data_AF-A0A4Y2V6J0-F1
#
_entry.id   AF-A0A4Y2V6J0-F1
#
_cell.length_a   1.000
_cell.length_b   1.000
_cell.length_c   1.000
_cell.angle_alpha   90.00
_cell.angle_beta   90.00
_cell.angle_gamma   90.00
#
_symmetry.space_group_name_H-M   'P 1'
#
loop_
_entity.id
_entity.type
_entity.pdbx_description
1 polymer ?
#
loop_
_entity_poly.entity_id
_entity_poly.type
_entity_poly.pdbx_seq_one_letter_code
_entity_poly.pdbx_strand_id
1 'polypeptide(L)'
;MSLIAYMYSLAENEEKGQMLKGMIFTIEPVICEGEPDIVILEDGWTAETEDKSRSAQFEHTILITNDGAEILTVPDIFNKHQ
;
A
#
# COMPACT_ATOMS: atom_id res chain seq x y z
N MET A 1 2.10 5.52 -12.56
CA MET A 1 1.15 6.38 -11.84
C MET A 1 0.76 5.58 -10.61
N SER A 2 1.45 5.81 -9.48
CA SER A 2 1.13 5.12 -8.22
C SER A 2 -0.29 5.50 -7.84
N LEU A 3 -1.14 4.49 -7.66
CA LEU A 3 -2.45 4.68 -7.09
C LEU A 3 -2.20 4.75 -5.58
N ILE A 4 -2.22 5.99 -5.06
CA ILE A 4 -2.07 6.33 -3.64
C ILE A 4 -2.88 5.34 -2.80
N ALA A 5 -2.22 4.57 -1.92
CA ALA A 5 -2.94 3.81 -0.92
C ALA A 5 -3.61 4.79 0.03
N TYR A 6 -4.94 4.86 -0.07
CA TYR A 6 -5.71 5.30 1.06
C TYR A 6 -5.56 4.27 2.17
N MET A 7 -5.42 4.77 3.39
CA MET A 7 -5.32 4.05 4.66
C MET A 7 -6.61 3.29 5.03
N TYR A 8 -7.12 2.49 4.09
CA TYR A 8 -8.29 1.62 4.25
C TYR A 8 -7.89 0.21 3.84
N SER A 9 -7.38 -0.57 4.79
CA SER A 9 -7.00 -1.96 4.51
C SER A 9 -8.02 -3.01 5.00
N LEU A 10 -9.16 -2.61 5.59
CA LEU A 10 -10.11 -3.58 6.17
C LEU A 10 -11.60 -3.34 5.83
N ALA A 11 -11.94 -2.31 5.05
CA ALA A 11 -13.33 -1.98 4.70
C ALA A 11 -13.64 -2.33 3.23
N GLU A 12 -14.93 -2.55 2.94
CA GLU A 12 -15.42 -2.55 1.56
C GLU A 12 -15.07 -1.22 0.90
N ASN A 13 -14.51 -1.26 -0.31
CA ASN A 13 -14.23 -0.08 -1.11
C ASN A 13 -14.97 -0.18 -2.44
N GLU A 14 -15.17 0.97 -3.08
CA GLU A 14 -15.87 1.07 -4.35
C GLU A 14 -14.91 1.06 -5.56
N GLU A 15 -13.63 0.73 -5.36
CA GLU A 15 -12.65 0.75 -6.44
C GLU A 15 -13.01 -0.29 -7.50
N LYS A 16 -13.19 0.19 -8.73
CA LYS A 16 -13.59 -0.63 -9.86
C LYS A 16 -12.36 -1.01 -10.66
N GLY A 17 -12.23 -2.28 -11.00
CA GLY A 17 -11.16 -2.74 -11.88
C GLY A 17 -11.05 -4.25 -11.89
N GLN A 18 -10.37 -4.77 -12.92
CA GLN A 18 -9.91 -6.14 -12.97
C GLN A 18 -8.41 -6.11 -13.21
N MET A 19 -7.67 -6.97 -12.50
CA MET A 19 -6.23 -7.13 -12.73
C MET A 19 -6.01 -7.78 -14.09
N LEU A 20 -5.33 -7.08 -14.99
CA LEU A 20 -4.98 -7.57 -16.31
C LEU A 20 -3.46 -7.73 -16.42
N LYS A 21 -3.04 -8.75 -17.17
CA LYS A 21 -1.63 -9.02 -17.47
C LYS A 21 -0.91 -7.75 -17.95
N GLY A 22 0.26 -7.48 -17.38
CA GLY A 22 1.10 -6.33 -17.72
C GLY A 22 0.78 -5.07 -16.91
N MET A 23 -0.28 -5.07 -16.10
CA MET A 23 -0.51 -4.00 -15.14
C MET A 23 0.59 -3.99 -14.07
N ILE A 24 1.05 -2.79 -13.73
CA ILE A 24 2.01 -2.55 -12.65
C ILE A 24 1.39 -1.53 -11.71
N PHE A 25 1.30 -1.87 -10.42
CA PHE A 25 0.74 -1.02 -9.38
C PHE A 25 1.37 -1.35 -8.02
N THR A 26 1.07 -0.51 -7.03
CA THR A 26 1.57 -0.64 -5.66
C THR A 26 0.47 -1.19 -4.74
N ILE A 27 0.87 -1.97 -3.75
CA ILE A 27 0.05 -2.25 -2.57
C ILE A 27 0.82 -1.67 -1.38
N GLU A 28 0.25 -0.66 -0.73
CA GLU A 28 0.92 0.21 0.26
C GLU A 28 0.08 0.41 1.55
N PRO A 29 -0.34 -0.66 2.25
CA PRO A 29 -1.19 -0.51 3.43
C PRO A 29 -0.49 0.28 4.54
N VAL A 30 -1.24 1.23 5.11
CA VAL A 30 -0.91 1.89 6.38
C VAL A 30 -1.87 1.35 7.44
N ILE A 31 -1.33 0.84 8.54
CA ILE A 31 -2.09 0.28 9.66
C ILE A 31 -1.84 1.12 10.91
N CYS A 32 -2.92 1.48 11.60
CA CYS A 32 -2.89 2.24 12.85
C CYS A 32 -3.19 1.32 14.03
N GLU A 33 -2.51 1.53 15.16
CA GLU A 33 -2.78 0.80 16.41
C GLU A 33 -4.12 1.21 17.06
N GLY A 34 -4.52 2.47 16.85
CA GLY A 34 -5.79 3.01 17.29
C GLY A 34 -6.71 3.33 16.10
N GLU A 35 -7.32 4.51 16.11
CA GLU A 35 -8.31 4.89 15.10
C GLU A 35 -7.66 5.27 13.75
N PRO A 36 -8.35 5.07 12.61
CA PRO A 36 -7.82 5.35 11.28
C PRO A 36 -7.97 6.83 10.85
N ASP A 37 -8.55 7.70 11.67
CA ASP A 37 -8.68 9.12 11.33
C ASP A 37 -7.32 9.83 11.36
N ILE A 38 -7.08 10.74 10.41
CA ILE A 38 -5.82 11.49 10.28
C ILE A 38 -6.03 13.00 10.17
N VAL A 39 -4.97 13.71 10.56
CA VAL A 39 -4.80 15.14 10.31
C VAL A 39 -3.54 15.37 9.46
N ILE A 40 -3.61 16.33 8.55
CA ILE A 40 -2.44 16.85 7.83
C ILE A 40 -1.88 18.03 8.63
N LEU A 41 -0.59 17.99 8.95
CA LEU A 41 0.07 19.02 9.75
C LEU A 41 0.28 20.34 8.97
N GLU A 42 0.73 21.37 9.68
CA GLU A 42 0.95 22.72 9.11
C GLU A 42 1.98 22.75 7.96
N ASP A 43 2.84 21.73 7.85
CA ASP A 43 3.76 21.58 6.73
C ASP A 43 3.07 21.20 5.40
N GLY A 44 1.79 20.81 5.44
CA GLY A 44 0.99 20.42 4.29
C GLY A 44 1.27 19.02 3.74
N TRP A 45 2.09 18.21 4.42
CA TRP A 45 2.54 16.90 3.94
C TRP A 45 2.42 15.79 4.98
N THR A 46 2.80 16.06 6.22
CA THR A 46 2.84 15.04 7.26
C THR A 46 1.42 14.65 7.65
N ALA A 47 1.07 13.38 7.41
CA ALA A 47 -0.15 12.77 7.91
C ALA A 47 0.12 12.10 9.27
N GLU A 48 -0.65 12.46 10.28
CA GLU A 48 -0.58 11.89 11.62
C GLU A 48 -1.95 11.38 12.04
N THR A 49 -2.01 10.26 12.76
CA THR A 49 -3.25 9.78 13.37
C THR A 49 -3.82 10.84 14.32
N GLU A 50 -5.13 11.05 14.27
CA GLU A 50 -5.78 12.05 15.11
C GLU A 50 -5.64 11.71 16.60
N ASP A 51 -5.64 10.42 16.92
CA ASP A 51 -5.48 9.87 18.28
C ASP A 51 -4.02 9.75 18.75
N LYS A 52 -3.04 10.08 17.90
CA LYS A 52 -1.59 10.00 18.17
C LYS A 52 -1.06 8.58 18.42
N SER A 53 -1.84 7.55 18.08
CA SER A 53 -1.40 6.15 18.13
C SER A 53 -0.33 5.87 17.07
N ARG A 54 0.47 4.82 17.28
CA ARG A 54 1.49 4.39 16.31
C ARG A 54 0.84 3.91 15.02
N SER A 55 1.53 4.14 13.90
CA SER A 55 1.21 3.54 12.62
C SER A 55 2.42 2.83 12.02
N ALA A 56 2.17 1.90 11.10
CA ALA A 56 3.19 1.23 10.31
C ALA A 56 2.73 1.09 8.86
N GLN A 57 3.68 1.16 7.93
CA GLN A 57 3.44 1.00 6.50
C GLN A 57 4.45 0.01 5.92
N PHE A 58 4.01 -0.77 4.94
CA PHE A 58 4.87 -1.47 4.00
C PHE A 58 4.36 -1.26 2.58
N GLU A 59 5.25 -1.34 1.59
CA GLU A 59 4.89 -1.16 0.19
C GLU A 59 5.65 -2.14 -0.71
N HIS A 60 4.93 -2.67 -1.71
CA HIS A 60 5.55 -3.35 -2.85
C HIS A 60 4.93 -2.90 -4.17
N THR A 61 5.80 -2.74 -5.17
CA THR A 61 5.41 -2.66 -6.59
C THR A 61 5.23 -4.06 -7.15
N ILE A 62 4.09 -4.30 -7.78
CA ILE A 62 3.63 -5.60 -8.27
C ILE A 62 3.37 -5.53 -9.78
N LEU A 63 3.83 -6.53 -10.53
CA LEU A 63 3.47 -6.79 -11.92
C LEU A 63 2.47 -7.95 -12.01
N ILE A 64 1.36 -7.77 -12.71
CA ILE A 64 0.41 -8.86 -13.00
C ILE A 64 0.92 -9.68 -14.19
N THR A 65 1.06 -10.99 -13.99
CA THR A 65 1.51 -11.95 -15.01
C THR A 65 0.30 -12.67 -15.65
N ASN A 66 0.55 -13.69 -16.48
CA ASN A 66 -0.55 -14.48 -17.07
C ASN A 66 -1.30 -15.32 -16.01
N ASP A 67 -0.59 -15.71 -14.96
CA ASP A 67 -0.93 -16.77 -14.01
C ASP A 67 -0.86 -16.32 -12.54
N GLY A 68 -0.55 -15.05 -12.29
CA GLY A 68 -0.43 -14.50 -10.95
C GLY A 68 0.17 -13.11 -10.94
N ALA A 69 1.11 -12.89 -10.03
CA ALA A 69 1.78 -11.61 -9.83
C ALA A 69 3.25 -11.80 -9.43
N GLU A 70 4.09 -10.86 -9.84
CA GLU A 70 5.52 -10.78 -9.52
C GLU A 70 5.78 -9.55 -8.64
N ILE A 71 6.54 -9.72 -7.56
CA ILE A 71 6.92 -8.63 -6.65
C ILE A 71 8.24 -8.02 -7.16
N LEU A 72 8.17 -6.83 -7.74
CA LEU A 72 9.32 -6.17 -8.37
C LEU A 72 10.31 -5.53 -7.38
N THR A 73 9.96 -5.50 -6.09
CA THR A 73 10.67 -4.76 -5.05
C THR A 73 11.03 -5.64 -3.85
N VAL A 74 11.03 -6.95 -4.03
CA VAL A 74 11.47 -7.87 -2.97
C VAL A 74 12.99 -7.74 -2.77
N PRO A 75 13.48 -7.65 -1.52
CA PRO A 75 14.92 -7.56 -1.27
C PRO A 75 15.71 -8.78 -1.79
N ASP A 76 16.92 -8.54 -2.31
CA ASP A 76 17.78 -9.59 -2.89
C ASP A 76 18.05 -10.78 -1.97
N ILE A 77 18.06 -10.55 -0.66
CA ILE A 77 18.27 -11.61 0.33
C ILE A 77 17.20 -12.70 0.29
N PHE A 78 16.00 -12.39 -0.20
CA PHE A 78 14.90 -13.34 -0.38
C PHE A 78 14.86 -13.96 -1.79
N ASN A 79 15.61 -13.40 -2.74
CA ASN A 79 15.72 -13.91 -4.12
C ASN A 79 16.81 -14.99 -4.30
N LYS A 80 17.66 -15.24 -3.29
CA LYS A 80 18.83 -16.13 -3.41
C LYS A 80 18.52 -17.64 -3.58
N HIS A 81 17.25 -18.03 -3.73
CA HIS A 81 16.85 -19.43 -3.85
C HIS A 81 15.93 -19.72 -5.07
N GLN A 82 15.84 -18.80 -6.03
CA GLN A 82 15.24 -19.08 -7.34
C GLN A 82 16.29 -19.47 -8.37
#